data_AF-A0A210Q617-F1
#
_entry.id   AF-A0A210Q617-F1
#
_cell.length_a   1.000
_cell.length_b   1.000
_cell.length_c   1.000
_cell.angle_alpha   90.00
_cell.angle_beta   90.00
_cell.angle_gamma   90.00
#
_symmetry.space_group_name_H-M   'P 1'
#
loop_
_entity.id
_entity.type
_entity.pdbx_description
1 polymer ?
#
loop_
_entity_poly.entity_id
_entity_poly.type
_entity_poly.pdbx_seq_one_letter_code
_entity_poly.pdbx_strand_id
1 'polypeptide(L)'
;MAWNLKPVAGLKRDCFDVLDSRYKFYLSFENSLCDDYVTEKSLHLVLRHNIVPIIRDASNRTLFSPPKSYLDTKDFRDVKLLATRIKSMSNNFDEYKKYFLWKKYFSAETTDGVLQSILCNICKRLHNQHKYKRIYRNVADFLFSRGKESSICHEPADF
;
A
#
# COMPACT_ATOMS: atom_id res chain seq x y z
N MET A 1 -22.00 14.78 11.20
CA MET A 1 -21.70 15.38 9.88
C MET A 1 -21.31 14.25 8.94
N ALA A 2 -22.21 13.86 8.04
CA ALA A 2 -21.94 12.86 7.03
C ALA A 2 -20.99 13.47 5.98
N TRP A 3 -19.90 12.78 5.66
CA TRP A 3 -18.90 13.23 4.72
C TRP A 3 -19.51 13.23 3.31
N ASN A 4 -19.52 14.38 2.62
CA ASN A 4 -20.10 14.56 1.26
C ASN A 4 -19.27 13.87 0.14
N LEU A 5 -18.58 12.77 0.45
CA LEU A 5 -17.97 11.91 -0.56
C LEU A 5 -19.06 10.94 -1.02
N LYS A 6 -19.46 11.01 -2.30
CA LYS A 6 -20.48 10.11 -2.82
C LYS A 6 -19.99 8.66 -2.70
N PRO A 7 -20.75 7.75 -2.07
CA PRO A 7 -20.43 6.33 -2.09
C PRO A 7 -20.44 5.84 -3.54
N VAL A 8 -19.57 4.87 -3.84
CA VAL A 8 -19.57 4.20 -5.15
C VAL A 8 -20.88 3.41 -5.26
N ALA A 9 -21.77 3.81 -6.17
CA ALA A 9 -23.10 3.22 -6.28
C ALA A 9 -23.04 1.80 -6.85
N GLY A 10 -23.68 0.84 -6.17
CA GLY A 10 -24.04 -0.47 -6.75
C GLY A 10 -23.45 -1.74 -6.12
N LEU A 11 -22.72 -1.68 -5.01
CA LEU A 11 -22.18 -2.89 -4.37
C LEU A 11 -23.12 -3.41 -3.26
N LYS A 12 -23.33 -4.74 -3.21
CA LYS A 12 -23.70 -5.45 -1.96
C LYS A 12 -22.81 -4.90 -0.85
N ARG A 13 -23.33 -4.69 0.38
CA ARG A 13 -22.54 -4.16 1.50
C ARG A 13 -21.18 -4.86 1.54
N ASP A 14 -20.17 -4.17 1.07
CA ASP A 14 -18.81 -4.65 1.12
C ASP A 14 -18.44 -4.57 2.60
N CYS A 15 -17.76 -5.60 3.13
CA CYS A 15 -17.27 -5.55 4.50
C CYS A 15 -16.43 -4.27 4.75
N PHE A 16 -15.89 -3.69 3.67
CA PHE A 16 -15.08 -2.49 3.67
C PHE A 16 -15.84 -1.17 3.43
N ASP A 17 -17.16 -1.15 3.20
CA ASP A 17 -17.94 0.10 3.05
C ASP A 17 -17.88 0.99 4.31
N VAL A 18 -17.64 0.37 5.47
CA VAL A 18 -17.43 1.08 6.73
C VAL A 18 -16.18 1.95 6.70
N LEU A 19 -15.18 1.60 5.88
CA LEU A 19 -13.95 2.39 5.72
C LEU A 19 -14.25 3.76 5.10
N ASP A 20 -15.15 3.83 4.11
CA ASP A 20 -15.53 5.09 3.47
C ASP A 20 -16.46 5.95 4.33
N SER A 21 -17.27 5.32 5.17
CA SER A 21 -18.37 6.01 5.86
C SER A 21 -18.07 6.36 7.32
N ARG A 22 -17.21 5.60 8.00
CA ARG A 22 -16.99 5.73 9.46
C ARG A 22 -15.56 6.11 9.86
N TYR A 23 -14.57 5.81 9.03
CA TYR A 23 -13.17 5.99 9.38
C TYR A 23 -12.47 6.97 8.44
N LYS A 24 -11.47 7.70 8.98
CA LYS A 24 -10.59 8.60 8.21
C LYS A 24 -9.22 8.00 7.95
N PHE A 25 -8.80 7.07 8.81
CA PHE A 25 -7.48 6.48 8.76
C PHE A 25 -7.59 4.97 8.93
N TYR A 26 -6.70 4.24 8.26
CA TYR A 26 -6.58 2.80 8.36
C TYR A 26 -5.14 2.41 8.68
N LEU A 27 -4.91 1.66 9.76
CA LEU A 27 -3.58 1.18 10.13
C LEU A 27 -3.18 0.03 9.21
N SER A 28 -2.30 0.32 8.26
CA SER A 28 -1.78 -0.59 7.24
C SER A 28 -0.42 -1.13 7.69
N PHE A 29 -0.42 -1.87 8.80
CA PHE A 29 0.82 -2.35 9.42
C PHE A 29 1.14 -3.75 8.91
N GLU A 30 2.37 -3.95 8.48
CA GLU A 30 2.85 -5.27 8.10
C GLU A 30 3.31 -6.07 9.32
N ASN A 31 3.16 -7.39 9.22
CA ASN A 31 3.53 -8.31 10.30
C ASN A 31 5.05 -8.38 10.51
N SER A 32 5.83 -7.91 9.53
CA SER A 32 7.29 -7.84 9.58
C SER A 32 7.75 -6.64 8.78
N LEU A 33 8.84 -6.01 9.22
CA LEU A 33 9.43 -4.87 8.54
C LEU A 33 10.50 -5.39 7.59
N CYS A 34 10.11 -5.65 6.35
CA CYS A 34 11.05 -6.10 5.33
C CYS A 34 11.10 -5.20 4.10
N ASP A 35 12.25 -5.20 3.45
CA ASP A 35 12.38 -4.64 2.10
C ASP A 35 11.39 -5.30 1.16
N ASP A 36 10.71 -4.49 0.35
CA ASP A 36 9.72 -4.90 -0.66
C ASP A 36 8.52 -5.72 -0.13
N TYR A 37 8.36 -5.92 1.19
CA TYR A 37 7.21 -6.59 1.77
C TYR A 37 6.04 -5.62 1.92
N VAL A 38 5.27 -5.50 0.84
CA VAL A 38 4.06 -4.67 0.76
C VAL A 38 2.89 -5.55 0.37
N THR A 39 1.87 -5.60 1.22
CA THR A 39 0.70 -6.49 1.02
C THR A 39 -0.57 -5.69 0.71
N GLU A 40 -1.70 -6.40 0.63
CA GLU A 40 -3.03 -5.84 0.40
C GLU A 40 -3.36 -4.68 1.34
N LYS A 41 -2.85 -4.72 2.58
CA LYS A 41 -3.17 -3.79 3.67
C LYS A 41 -2.97 -2.33 3.31
N SER A 42 -2.03 -2.02 2.42
CA SER A 42 -1.73 -0.66 1.97
C SER A 42 -1.97 -0.44 0.48
N LEU A 43 -2.41 -1.48 -0.24
CA LEU A 43 -2.57 -1.47 -1.69
C LEU A 43 -4.06 -1.49 -2.04
N HIS A 44 -4.49 -2.48 -2.83
CA HIS A 44 -5.83 -2.55 -3.40
C HIS A 44 -6.95 -2.60 -2.35
N LEU A 45 -6.69 -3.11 -1.14
CA LEU A 45 -7.67 -3.16 -0.05
C LEU A 45 -8.03 -1.77 0.48
N VAL A 46 -7.11 -0.79 0.41
CA VAL A 46 -7.29 0.51 1.06
C VAL A 46 -7.31 1.66 0.07
N LEU A 47 -6.45 1.64 -0.96
CA LEU A 47 -6.33 2.72 -1.94
C LEU A 47 -7.59 2.91 -2.79
N ARG A 48 -8.48 1.91 -2.84
CA ARG A 48 -9.80 2.01 -3.50
C ARG A 48 -10.80 2.84 -2.70
N HIS A 49 -10.62 2.95 -1.39
CA HIS A 49 -11.49 3.71 -0.49
C HIS A 49 -10.98 5.15 -0.29
N ASN A 50 -11.81 6.01 0.28
CA ASN A 50 -11.54 7.41 0.63
C ASN A 50 -11.03 7.55 2.07
N ILE A 51 -10.08 6.70 2.41
CA ILE A 51 -9.44 6.61 3.72
C ILE A 51 -7.92 6.78 3.56
N VAL A 52 -7.26 7.43 4.51
CA VAL A 52 -5.80 7.62 4.46
C VAL A 52 -5.10 6.45 5.17
N PRO A 53 -4.32 5.61 4.47
CA PRO A 53 -3.53 4.57 5.12
C PRO A 53 -2.40 5.19 5.96
N ILE A 54 -2.25 4.67 7.18
CA ILE A 54 -1.07 4.90 8.04
C ILE A 54 -0.23 3.63 7.97
N ILE A 55 0.99 3.77 7.48
CA ILE A 55 1.81 2.66 7.02
C ILE A 55 2.92 2.38 8.02
N ARG A 56 3.17 1.08 8.24
CA ARG A 56 4.33 0.57 8.99
C ARG A 56 4.87 -0.68 8.28
N ASP A 57 5.99 -0.52 7.58
CA ASP A 57 6.78 -1.58 6.91
C ASP A 57 8.24 -1.13 6.78
N ALA A 58 9.11 -1.84 6.06
CA ALA A 58 10.46 -1.37 5.71
C ALA A 58 10.65 -1.03 4.22
N SER A 59 9.61 -1.15 3.39
CA SER A 59 9.67 -0.96 1.94
C SER A 59 9.95 0.48 1.50
N ASN A 60 10.46 0.64 0.27
CA ASN A 60 10.53 1.93 -0.42
C ASN A 60 9.17 2.29 -1.03
N ARG A 61 8.39 3.10 -0.32
CA ARG A 61 7.01 3.43 -0.69
C ARG A 61 6.83 4.20 -2.00
N THR A 62 7.86 4.89 -2.48
CA THR A 62 7.80 5.60 -3.77
C THR A 62 7.58 4.67 -4.96
N LEU A 63 7.90 3.38 -4.82
CA LEU A 63 7.68 2.36 -5.85
C LEU A 63 6.23 1.84 -5.90
N PHE A 64 5.50 1.93 -4.79
CA PHE A 64 4.24 1.22 -4.60
C PHE A 64 3.03 2.14 -4.42
N SER A 65 3.24 3.41 -4.10
CA SER A 65 2.13 4.33 -3.77
C SER A 65 2.42 5.75 -4.25
N PRO A 66 1.42 6.47 -4.80
CA PRO A 66 1.61 7.85 -5.19
C PRO A 66 2.07 8.73 -4.03
N PRO A 67 2.88 9.77 -4.28
CA PRO A 67 3.29 10.69 -3.23
C PRO A 67 2.05 11.37 -2.60
N LYS A 68 2.12 11.62 -1.29
CA LYS A 68 1.01 12.18 -0.49
C LYS A 68 -0.29 11.36 -0.57
N SER A 69 -0.22 10.04 -0.71
CA SER A 69 -1.39 9.16 -0.60
C SER A 69 -1.52 8.46 0.76
N TYR A 70 -0.50 8.56 1.62
CA TYR A 70 -0.38 7.84 2.89
C TYR A 70 0.35 8.67 3.95
N LEU A 71 0.32 8.21 5.20
CA LEU A 71 1.25 8.62 6.26
C LEU A 71 2.19 7.46 6.54
N ASP A 72 3.50 7.67 6.48
CA ASP A 72 4.48 6.65 6.90
C ASP A 72 4.88 6.92 8.35
N THR A 73 4.81 5.89 9.17
CA THR A 73 5.29 5.94 10.56
C THR A 73 6.77 6.28 10.66
N LYS A 74 7.59 5.94 9.65
CA LYS A 74 9.02 6.30 9.56
C LYS A 74 9.26 7.81 9.51
N ASP A 75 8.28 8.60 9.07
CA ASP A 75 8.40 10.06 8.97
C ASP A 75 8.29 10.75 10.35
N PHE A 76 7.97 10.00 11.41
CA PHE A 76 7.75 10.52 12.74
C PHE A 76 8.80 9.96 13.69
N ARG A 77 9.38 10.84 14.52
CA ARG A 77 10.33 10.46 15.55
C ARG A 77 9.71 9.60 16.65
N ASP A 78 8.42 9.77 16.94
CA ASP A 78 7.72 9.05 18.00
C ASP A 78 6.20 8.96 17.73
N VAL A 79 5.53 8.06 18.44
CA VAL A 79 4.06 7.84 18.35
C VAL A 79 3.27 9.11 18.69
N LYS A 80 3.76 9.95 19.60
CA LYS A 80 3.05 11.15 20.06
C LYS A 80 2.95 12.19 18.94
N LEU A 81 4.01 12.35 18.14
CA LEU A 81 4.01 13.21 16.96
C LEU A 81 3.10 12.67 15.87
N LEU A 82 3.10 11.36 15.63
CA LEU A 82 2.15 10.72 14.71
C LEU A 82 0.70 10.95 15.16
N ALA A 83 0.38 10.72 16.43
CA ALA A 83 -0.94 10.94 16.99
C ALA A 83 -1.37 12.42 16.89
N THR A 84 -0.45 13.35 17.15
CA THR A 84 -0.69 14.79 16.99
C THR A 84 -1.00 15.14 15.54
N ARG A 85 -0.25 14.56 14.58
CA ARG A 85 -0.48 14.74 13.14
C ARG A 85 -1.85 14.22 12.72
N ILE A 86 -2.19 13.00 13.12
CA ILE A 86 -3.50 12.37 12.83
C ILE A 86 -4.64 13.24 13.38
N LYS A 87 -4.51 13.73 14.62
CA LYS A 87 -5.52 14.60 15.25
C LYS A 87 -5.67 15.92 14.50
N SER A 88 -4.57 16.57 14.14
CA SER A 88 -4.57 17.81 13.34
C SER A 88 -5.28 17.61 12.01
N MET A 89 -4.88 16.56 11.26
CA MET A 89 -5.50 16.23 9.97
C MET A 89 -6.98 15.88 10.11
N SER A 90 -7.37 15.17 11.17
CA SER A 90 -8.78 14.84 11.42
C SER A 90 -9.62 16.11 11.63
N ASN A 91 -9.08 17.12 12.29
CA ASN A 91 -9.79 18.36 12.58
C ASN A 91 -9.76 19.37 11.42
N ASN A 92 -8.92 19.16 10.41
CA ASN A 92 -8.79 20.03 9.24
C ASN A 92 -9.11 19.28 7.94
N PHE A 93 -10.36 19.42 7.47
CA PHE A 93 -10.81 18.72 6.25
C PHE A 93 -10.06 19.17 4.99
N ASP A 94 -9.66 20.44 4.90
CA ASP A 94 -8.92 20.96 3.75
C ASP A 94 -7.50 20.40 3.65
N GLU A 95 -6.91 20.07 4.79
CA GLU A 95 -5.66 19.34 4.84
C GLU A 95 -5.87 17.86 4.49
N TYR A 96 -6.87 17.22 5.09
CA TYR A 96 -7.19 15.82 4.85
C TYR A 96 -7.46 15.52 3.37
N LYS A 97 -8.27 16.36 2.70
CA LYS A 97 -8.62 16.16 1.27
C LYS A 97 -7.41 16.18 0.33
N LYS A 98 -6.30 16.81 0.72
CA LYS A 98 -5.07 16.84 -0.09
C LYS A 98 -4.46 15.45 -0.29
N TYR A 99 -4.71 14.52 0.63
CA TYR A 99 -4.23 13.13 0.53
C TYR A 99 -4.98 12.28 -0.50
N PHE A 100 -6.00 12.84 -1.16
CA PHE A 100 -6.76 12.17 -2.22
C PHE A 100 -6.55 12.80 -3.60
N LEU A 101 -5.72 13.84 -3.71
CA LEU A 101 -5.46 14.50 -5.00
C LEU A 101 -4.82 13.57 -6.03
N TRP A 102 -4.06 12.57 -5.58
CA TRP A 102 -3.46 11.55 -6.44
C TRP A 102 -4.51 10.76 -7.23
N LYS A 103 -5.73 10.59 -6.70
CA LYS A 103 -6.83 9.86 -7.39
C LYS A 103 -7.28 10.52 -8.70
N LYS A 104 -6.87 11.78 -8.95
CA LYS A 104 -7.06 12.45 -10.25
C LYS A 104 -6.17 11.88 -11.36
N TYR A 105 -5.03 11.29 -10.99
CA TYR A 105 -3.98 10.87 -11.91
C TYR A 105 -3.74 9.36 -11.90
N PHE A 106 -4.07 8.70 -10.79
CA PHE A 106 -3.89 7.26 -10.62
C PHE A 106 -5.17 6.60 -10.13
N SER A 107 -5.35 5.33 -10.50
CA SER A 107 -6.38 4.44 -9.98
C SER A 107 -5.74 3.22 -9.35
N ALA A 108 -6.31 2.72 -8.26
CA ALA A 108 -5.90 1.44 -7.69
C ALA A 108 -6.47 0.31 -8.56
N GLU A 109 -5.62 -0.64 -8.94
CA GLU A 109 -5.99 -1.78 -9.76
C GLU A 109 -6.91 -2.73 -8.96
N THR A 110 -7.90 -3.34 -9.64
CA THR A 110 -8.77 -4.35 -9.02
C THR A 110 -8.06 -5.69 -8.98
N THR A 111 -8.48 -6.61 -8.10
CA THR A 111 -7.90 -7.97 -8.04
C THR A 111 -7.98 -8.67 -9.40
N ASP A 112 -9.10 -8.53 -10.11
CA ASP A 112 -9.26 -9.08 -11.46
C ASP A 112 -8.34 -8.41 -12.48
N GLY A 113 -8.17 -7.09 -12.39
CA GLY A 113 -7.24 -6.33 -13.24
C GLY A 113 -5.79 -6.75 -13.03
N VAL A 114 -5.38 -6.91 -11.76
CA VAL A 114 -4.05 -7.42 -11.39
C VAL A 114 -3.84 -8.82 -11.95
N LEU A 115 -4.79 -9.73 -11.77
CA LEU A 115 -4.69 -11.09 -12.26
C LEU A 115 -4.57 -11.12 -13.80
N GLN A 116 -5.42 -10.35 -14.48
CA GLN A 116 -5.36 -10.21 -15.94
C GLN A 116 -4.01 -9.67 -16.40
N SER A 117 -3.49 -8.62 -15.75
CA SER A 117 -2.18 -8.01 -16.05
C SER A 117 -1.04 -9.01 -15.85
N ILE A 118 -1.06 -9.77 -14.76
CA ILE A 118 -0.07 -10.83 -14.49
C ILE A 118 -0.10 -11.89 -15.59
N LEU A 119 -1.29 -12.43 -15.92
CA LEU A 119 -1.43 -13.47 -16.94
C LEU A 119 -0.99 -12.99 -18.33
N CYS A 120 -1.38 -11.77 -18.72
CA CYS A 120 -0.94 -11.16 -19.96
C CYS A 120 0.58 -10.96 -20.00
N ASN A 121 1.19 -10.49 -18.90
CA ASN A 121 2.63 -10.30 -18.82
C ASN A 121 3.39 -11.63 -18.88
N ILE A 122 2.89 -12.68 -18.24
CA ILE A 122 3.45 -14.03 -18.33
C ILE A 122 3.37 -14.51 -19.78
N CYS A 123 2.19 -14.44 -20.40
CA CYS A 123 2.00 -14.83 -21.81
C CYS A 123 2.99 -14.09 -22.74
N LYS A 124 3.09 -12.77 -22.60
CA LYS A 124 4.03 -11.94 -23.35
C LYS A 124 5.49 -12.37 -23.17
N ARG A 125 5.90 -12.69 -21.93
CA ARG A 125 7.27 -13.15 -21.64
C ARG A 125 7.53 -14.54 -22.21
N LEU A 126 6.56 -15.44 -22.14
CA LEU A 126 6.64 -16.79 -22.72
C LEU A 126 6.73 -16.78 -24.25
N HIS A 127 6.11 -15.81 -24.92
CA HIS A 127 6.26 -15.63 -26.37
C HIS A 127 7.55 -14.90 -26.78
N ASN A 128 8.23 -14.22 -25.84
CA ASN A 128 9.46 -13.45 -26.11
C ASN A 128 10.65 -14.00 -25.31
N GLN A 129 10.82 -15.33 -25.32
CA GLN A 129 11.75 -16.03 -24.43
C GLN A 129 13.18 -15.51 -24.56
N HIS A 130 13.66 -15.21 -25.77
CA HIS A 130 15.01 -14.71 -26.01
C HIS A 130 15.31 -13.39 -25.26
N LYS A 131 14.30 -12.54 -25.06
CA LYS A 131 14.43 -11.27 -24.34
C LYS A 131 14.40 -11.44 -22.82
N TYR A 132 13.67 -12.44 -22.33
CA TYR A 132 13.36 -12.60 -20.90
C TYR A 132 13.97 -13.86 -20.27
N LYS A 133 14.78 -14.62 -21.02
CA LYS A 133 15.46 -15.82 -20.52
C LYS A 133 16.44 -15.44 -19.42
N ARG A 134 16.22 -15.99 -18.22
CA ARG A 134 17.14 -15.87 -17.08
C ARG A 134 17.38 -17.26 -16.51
N ILE A 135 18.65 -17.64 -16.41
CA ILE A 135 19.06 -18.94 -15.85
C ILE A 135 19.60 -18.68 -14.45
N TYR A 136 18.93 -19.25 -13.46
CA TYR A 136 19.42 -19.29 -12.09
C TYR A 136 20.16 -20.61 -11.90
N ARG A 137 21.49 -20.55 -11.77
CA ARG A 137 22.33 -21.76 -11.59
C ARG A 137 22.11 -22.42 -10.23
N ASN A 138 21.72 -21.63 -9.23
CA ASN A 138 21.40 -22.09 -7.90
C ASN A 138 20.12 -21.38 -7.44
N VAL A 139 19.01 -22.11 -7.44
CA VAL A 139 17.69 -21.58 -7.05
C VAL A 139 17.66 -21.28 -5.55
N ALA A 140 18.32 -22.11 -4.74
CA ALA A 140 18.40 -21.88 -3.29
C ALA A 140 19.18 -20.61 -2.97
N ASP A 141 20.28 -20.35 -3.69
CA ASP A 141 20.99 -19.08 -3.59
C ASP A 141 20.08 -17.92 -4.03
N PHE A 142 19.48 -17.98 -5.23
CA PHE A 142 18.57 -16.92 -5.68
C PHE A 142 17.43 -16.59 -4.68
N LEU A 143 16.82 -17.62 -4.07
CA LEU A 143 15.71 -17.46 -3.13
C LEU A 143 16.17 -17.02 -1.74
N PHE A 144 17.32 -17.51 -1.26
CA PHE A 144 17.70 -17.39 0.16
C PHE A 144 19.00 -16.61 0.42
N SER A 145 19.79 -16.25 -0.59
CA SER A 145 21.00 -15.43 -0.42
C SER A 145 20.78 -13.95 -0.65
N ARG A 146 19.62 -13.54 -1.18
CA ARG A 146 19.22 -12.12 -1.19
C ARG A 146 19.28 -11.49 0.21
N GLY A 147 19.13 -12.25 1.30
CA GLY A 147 19.19 -11.77 2.69
C GLY A 147 20.40 -12.22 3.51
N LYS A 148 21.54 -12.55 2.87
CA LYS A 148 22.77 -12.94 3.60
C LYS A 148 23.66 -11.78 4.02
N GLU A 149 23.43 -10.57 3.50
CA GLU A 149 23.89 -9.34 4.15
C GLU A 149 22.79 -8.89 5.12
N SER A 150 23.20 -8.61 6.36
CA SER A 150 22.37 -8.45 7.56
C SER A 150 20.97 -7.84 7.35
N SER A 151 19.96 -8.63 7.74
CA SER A 151 18.59 -8.24 8.13
C SER A 151 17.73 -7.48 7.11
N ILE A 152 17.35 -8.16 6.03
CA ILE A 152 16.26 -7.72 5.14
C ILE A 152 14.93 -7.57 5.88
N CYS A 153 14.72 -8.33 6.94
CA CYS A 153 13.50 -8.40 7.71
C CYS A 153 13.79 -8.22 9.19
N HIS A 154 12.97 -7.42 9.86
CA HIS A 154 12.96 -7.27 11.30
C HIS A 154 11.55 -7.44 11.86
N GLU A 155 11.46 -7.91 13.10
CA GLU A 155 10.19 -7.87 13.82
C GLU A 155 9.75 -6.41 14.04
N PRO A 156 8.45 -6.11 13.98
CA PRO A 156 7.96 -4.78 14.30
C PRO A 156 8.28 -4.47 15.77
N ALA A 157 9.20 -3.54 15.99
CA ALA A 157 9.44 -2.94 17.29
C ALA A 157 8.72 -1.59 17.37
N ASP A 158 8.29 -1.26 18.59
CA ASP A 158 7.88 0.10 18.94
C ASP A 158 9.04 1.08 18.75
N PHE A 159 8.70 2.37 18.69
CA PHE A 159 9.64 3.48 18.51
C PHE A 159 10.71 3.53 19.60
#